data_AF-E0S6J6-F1
#
_entry.id   AF-E0S6J6-F1
#
_cell.length_a   1.000
_cell.length_b   1.000
_cell.length_c   1.000
_cell.angle_alpha   90.00
_cell.angle_beta   90.00
_cell.angle_gamma   90.00
#
_symmetry.space_group_name_H-M   'P 1'
#
loop_
_entity.id
_entity.type
_entity.pdbx_description
1 polymer ?
#
loop_
_entity_poly.entity_id
_entity_poly.type
_entity_poly.pdbx_seq_one_letter_code
_entity_poly.pdbx_strand_id
1 'polypeptide(L)'
;MEGIKLFAEVPNVSFRLIRGISDCKEFVVYDGNVFCLTNRSTLIALSSGEEYTFYGDILKMGIYEHYIYLVFKTSKIIVFDAISREVVVNLPEMRRGVKKVIMGRTRMHFLGGDGVLYGSAFEDIKYFKNQSICREKDGYSIIQDFWVSGDSIFHATPLGHVYKDSSLVLKVFDTVKLLVPREGYLYIVTSGDLLLKYDTCRAKILFKKDIGSSRVVGDNLIAFGGMVTDLFGEVSVEVPRDASWVVRGEKSLYVLTPSGVFFGDLSD
;
A
#
# COMPACT_ATOMS: atom_id res chain seq x y z
N MET A 1 27.39 -0.22 -24.55
CA MET A 1 27.05 0.78 -23.50
C MET A 1 25.75 1.43 -23.91
N GLU A 2 24.65 0.89 -23.42
CA GLU A 2 23.32 1.50 -23.61
C GLU A 2 23.21 2.69 -22.66
N GLY A 3 22.85 3.86 -23.21
CA GLY A 3 22.74 5.10 -22.44
C GLY A 3 21.71 4.97 -21.33
N ILE A 4 22.08 5.40 -20.13
CA ILE A 4 21.17 5.53 -18.99
C ILE A 4 20.04 6.47 -19.43
N LYS A 5 18.81 5.98 -19.52
CA LYS A 5 17.64 6.82 -19.77
C LYS A 5 17.47 7.76 -18.57
N LEU A 6 17.89 9.02 -18.75
CA LEU A 6 17.85 10.07 -17.72
C LEU A 6 16.45 10.68 -17.54
N PHE A 7 15.51 10.35 -18.43
CA PHE A 7 14.16 10.88 -18.42
C PHE A 7 13.17 9.77 -18.73
N ALA A 8 12.11 9.74 -17.94
CA ALA A 8 10.89 9.06 -18.31
C ALA A 8 9.95 10.17 -18.80
N GLU A 9 10.07 10.51 -20.10
CA GLU A 9 9.28 11.60 -20.67
C GLU A 9 7.81 11.19 -20.75
N VAL A 10 7.03 11.79 -19.86
CA VAL A 10 5.58 11.88 -19.96
C VAL A 10 5.28 13.32 -20.33
N PRO A 11 4.48 13.61 -21.38
CA PRO A 11 4.37 14.95 -21.95
C PRO A 11 3.93 16.05 -20.97
N ASN A 12 3.29 15.68 -19.86
CA ASN A 12 2.73 16.61 -18.88
C ASN A 12 3.42 16.62 -17.50
N VAL A 13 4.43 15.77 -17.26
CA VAL A 13 5.17 15.75 -15.98
C VAL A 13 6.67 15.59 -16.24
N SER A 14 7.45 16.59 -15.83
CA SER A 14 8.91 16.53 -15.93
C SER A 14 9.48 15.71 -14.77
N PHE A 15 9.73 14.42 -15.03
CA PHE A 15 10.35 13.53 -14.07
C PHE A 15 11.86 13.74 -14.01
N ARG A 16 12.37 14.08 -12.82
CA ARG A 16 13.80 14.19 -12.50
C ARG A 16 14.24 12.95 -11.71
N LEU A 17 15.38 12.38 -12.10
CA LEU A 17 15.98 11.28 -11.35
C LEU A 17 16.45 11.78 -9.98
N ILE A 18 15.95 11.18 -8.89
CA ILE A 18 16.46 11.45 -7.54
C ILE A 18 17.81 10.76 -7.37
N ARG A 19 17.84 9.45 -7.64
CA ARG A 19 19.04 8.63 -7.60
C ARG A 19 18.85 7.37 -8.45
N GLY A 20 19.87 7.01 -9.21
CA GLY A 20 19.94 5.72 -9.90
C GLY A 20 20.24 4.61 -8.89
N ILE A 21 19.20 3.92 -8.42
CA ILE A 21 19.32 2.69 -7.64
C ILE A 21 18.63 1.59 -8.42
N SER A 22 19.42 0.70 -9.03
CA SER A 22 18.92 -0.37 -9.90
C SER A 22 18.29 -1.55 -9.15
N ASP A 23 18.48 -1.64 -7.83
CA ASP A 23 17.95 -2.73 -7.01
C ASP A 23 16.81 -2.30 -6.07
N CYS A 24 16.27 -1.09 -6.24
CA CYS A 24 15.10 -0.63 -5.52
C CYS A 24 13.86 -1.41 -5.97
N LYS A 25 13.14 -2.04 -5.04
CA LYS A 25 11.91 -2.80 -5.36
C LYS A 25 10.63 -2.10 -4.92
N GLU A 26 10.70 -1.30 -3.86
CA GLU A 26 9.59 -0.53 -3.30
C GLU A 26 10.19 0.69 -2.59
N PHE A 27 9.45 1.79 -2.51
CA PHE A 27 9.89 2.96 -1.76
C PHE A 27 8.70 3.63 -1.06
N VAL A 28 9.01 4.38 0.00
CA VAL A 28 8.09 5.27 0.71
C VAL A 28 8.69 6.67 0.74
N VAL A 29 7.83 7.67 0.96
CA VAL A 29 8.22 9.07 1.00
C VAL A 29 7.75 9.69 2.31
N TYR A 30 8.65 10.36 3.02
CA TYR A 30 8.35 11.16 4.20
C TYR A 30 8.98 12.54 4.08
N ASP A 31 8.16 13.59 4.10
CA ASP A 31 8.64 14.98 4.06
C ASP A 31 9.70 15.22 2.96
N GLY A 32 9.38 14.78 1.74
CA GLY A 32 10.27 14.85 0.58
C GLY A 32 11.45 13.87 0.56
N ASN A 33 11.74 13.17 1.68
CA ASN A 33 12.78 12.15 1.76
C ASN A 33 12.25 10.82 1.24
N VAL A 34 12.98 10.24 0.28
CA VAL A 34 12.64 8.93 -0.29
C VAL A 34 13.44 7.84 0.40
N PHE A 35 12.74 6.87 0.96
CA PHE A 35 13.32 5.67 1.54
C PHE A 35 13.06 4.50 0.60
N CYS A 36 14.13 3.97 0.02
CA CYS A 36 14.08 2.84 -0.90
C CYS A 36 14.38 1.54 -0.15
N LEU A 37 13.51 0.54 -0.31
CA LEU A 37 13.79 -0.82 0.08
C LEU A 37 14.43 -1.55 -1.12
N THR A 38 15.62 -2.10 -0.91
CA THR A 38 16.34 -2.83 -1.96
C THR A 38 15.97 -4.32 -1.98
N ASN A 39 16.34 -5.00 -3.07
CA ASN A 39 16.26 -6.46 -3.18
C ASN A 39 17.12 -7.21 -2.14
N ARG A 40 18.09 -6.53 -1.50
CA ARG A 40 18.97 -7.10 -0.48
C ARG A 40 18.48 -6.86 0.96
N SER A 41 17.24 -6.39 1.13
CA SER A 41 16.65 -6.05 2.42
C SER A 41 17.39 -4.92 3.16
N THR A 42 17.95 -3.98 2.41
CA THR A 42 18.52 -2.74 2.93
C THR A 42 17.53 -1.61 2.68
N LEU A 43 17.35 -0.75 3.69
CA LEU A 43 16.63 0.52 3.54
C LEU A 43 17.66 1.61 3.26
N ILE A 44 17.49 2.35 2.17
CA ILE A 44 18.38 3.45 1.78
C ILE A 44 17.58 4.74 1.78
N ALA A 45 18.01 5.73 2.57
CA ALA A 45 17.50 7.08 2.48
C ALA A 45 18.17 7.77 1.27
N LEU A 46 17.47 7.89 0.15
CA LEU A 46 18.07 8.31 -1.13
C LEU A 46 18.71 9.70 -1.06
N SER A 47 18.06 10.63 -0.34
CA SER A 47 18.49 12.03 -0.21
C SER A 47 19.81 12.17 0.56
N SER A 48 20.03 11.38 1.62
CA SER A 48 21.24 11.44 2.45
C SER A 48 22.27 10.37 2.09
N GLY A 49 21.85 9.30 1.42
CA GLY A 49 22.67 8.13 1.13
C GLY A 49 22.96 7.22 2.33
N GLU A 50 22.27 7.42 3.45
CA GLU A 50 22.35 6.54 4.60
C GLU A 50 21.72 5.17 4.29
N GLU A 51 22.38 4.10 4.75
CA GLU A 51 21.94 2.72 4.54
C GLU A 51 21.71 2.04 5.89
N TYR A 52 20.57 1.34 5.99
CA TYR A 52 20.18 0.58 7.17
C TYR A 52 19.94 -0.87 6.77
N THR A 53 20.81 -1.75 7.25
CA THR A 53 20.77 -3.18 6.92
C THR A 53 19.97 -3.95 7.95
N PHE A 54 19.03 -4.77 7.48
CA PHE A 54 18.22 -5.63 8.32
C PHE A 54 18.50 -7.10 8.03
N TYR A 55 18.53 -7.92 9.09
CA TYR A 55 18.69 -9.36 8.94
C TYR A 55 17.34 -10.03 8.60
N GLY A 56 17.27 -10.63 7.41
CA GLY A 56 16.12 -11.38 6.90
C GLY A 56 15.50 -10.74 5.66
N ASP A 57 14.73 -11.54 4.92
CA ASP A 57 14.07 -11.09 3.69
C ASP A 57 12.87 -10.19 4.03
N ILE A 58 12.94 -8.90 3.69
CA ILE A 58 11.80 -7.97 3.80
C ILE A 58 10.93 -8.17 2.57
N LEU A 59 9.64 -8.47 2.75
CA LEU A 59 8.68 -8.63 1.66
C LEU A 59 8.02 -7.33 1.25
N LYS A 60 7.64 -6.50 2.23
CA LYS A 60 6.88 -5.27 2.00
C LYS A 60 7.33 -4.17 2.95
N MET A 61 7.27 -2.94 2.47
CA MET A 61 7.42 -1.72 3.25
C MET A 61 6.12 -0.92 3.20
N GLY A 62 5.92 -0.06 4.19
CA GLY A 62 4.96 1.03 4.08
C GLY A 62 5.27 2.09 5.11
N ILE A 63 4.48 3.16 5.10
CA ILE A 63 4.71 4.31 5.97
C ILE A 63 3.41 4.80 6.58
N TYR A 64 3.49 5.24 7.83
CA TYR A 64 2.44 5.97 8.52
C TYR A 64 3.07 7.09 9.34
N GLU A 65 2.69 8.34 9.08
CA GLU A 65 3.39 9.51 9.61
C GLU A 65 4.90 9.39 9.31
N HIS A 66 5.77 9.43 10.32
CA HIS A 66 7.22 9.25 10.16
C HIS A 66 7.68 7.80 10.41
N TYR A 67 6.77 6.85 10.60
CA TYR A 67 7.09 5.46 10.91
C TYR A 67 7.05 4.58 9.66
N ILE A 68 8.21 4.03 9.31
CA ILE A 68 8.36 3.05 8.23
C ILE A 68 8.23 1.66 8.83
N TYR A 69 7.24 0.89 8.41
CA TYR A 69 7.12 -0.51 8.82
C TYR A 69 7.68 -1.43 7.74
N LEU A 70 8.40 -2.46 8.18
CA LEU A 70 9.02 -3.46 7.32
C LEU A 70 8.48 -4.83 7.72
N VAL A 71 7.88 -5.51 6.74
CA VAL A 71 7.26 -6.83 6.91
C VAL A 71 8.20 -7.88 6.34
N PHE A 72 8.68 -8.78 7.19
CA PHE A 72 9.60 -9.84 6.78
C PHE A 72 8.84 -11.07 6.30
N LYS A 73 9.54 -11.90 5.50
CA LYS A 73 9.06 -13.19 5.04
C LYS A 73 8.76 -14.17 6.18
N THR A 74 9.46 -14.02 7.29
CA THR A 74 9.21 -14.72 8.56
C THR A 74 8.00 -14.16 9.32
N SER A 75 7.20 -13.28 8.72
CA SER A 75 6.05 -12.63 9.38
C SER A 75 6.44 -11.71 10.56
N LYS A 76 7.74 -11.50 10.80
CA LYS A 76 8.25 -10.48 11.71
C LYS A 76 7.91 -9.10 11.14
N ILE A 77 7.56 -8.15 12.00
CA ILE A 77 7.34 -6.76 11.60
C ILE A 77 8.24 -5.88 12.47
N ILE A 78 8.98 -4.97 11.86
CA ILE A 78 9.69 -3.92 12.60
C ILE A 78 9.15 -2.57 12.17
N VAL A 79 9.22 -1.59 13.08
CA VAL A 79 8.94 -0.20 12.76
C VAL A 79 10.20 0.61 12.99
N PHE A 80 10.61 1.31 11.95
CA PHE A 80 11.75 2.21 11.90
C PHE A 80 11.24 3.65 11.89
N ASP A 81 11.77 4.49 12.77
CA ASP A 81 11.44 5.91 12.83
C ASP A 81 12.32 6.69 11.83
N ALA A 82 11.69 7.32 10.84
CA ALA A 82 12.38 8.09 9.81
C ALA A 82 13.00 9.39 10.34
N ILE A 83 12.58 9.89 11.51
CA ILE A 83 13.15 11.07 12.16
C ILE A 83 14.36 10.66 13.01
N SER A 84 14.18 9.78 14.00
CA SER A 84 15.25 9.41 14.94
C SER A 84 16.23 8.36 14.39
N ARG A 85 15.91 7.76 13.23
CA ARG A 85 16.74 6.76 12.53
C ARG A 85 17.00 5.50 13.34
N GLU A 86 16.00 5.09 14.12
CA GLU A 86 16.10 3.91 14.98
C GLU A 86 14.91 2.96 14.82
N VAL A 87 15.10 1.72 15.23
CA VAL A 87 14.01 0.74 15.32
C VAL A 87 13.28 0.95 16.65
N VAL A 88 12.05 1.44 16.58
CA VAL A 88 11.21 1.72 17.76
C VAL A 88 10.32 0.54 18.16
N VAL A 89 10.07 -0.38 17.21
CA VAL A 89 9.22 -1.56 17.41
C VAL A 89 9.84 -2.78 16.75
N ASN A 90 9.75 -3.92 17.44
CA ASN A 90 10.10 -5.21 16.91
C ASN A 90 9.05 -6.25 17.32
N LEU A 91 8.09 -6.51 16.43
CA LEU A 91 7.07 -7.53 16.61
C LEU A 91 7.64 -8.90 16.21
N PRO A 92 7.55 -9.90 17.10
CA PRO A 92 8.13 -11.22 16.84
C PRO A 92 7.43 -11.93 15.68
N GLU A 93 8.08 -12.98 15.17
CA GLU A 93 7.54 -13.82 14.11
C GLU A 93 6.16 -14.37 14.46
N MET A 94 5.23 -14.15 13.54
CA MET A 94 3.91 -14.77 13.58
C MET A 94 3.94 -16.14 12.91
N ARG A 95 3.21 -17.10 13.47
CA ARG A 95 3.11 -18.46 12.90
C ARG A 95 2.57 -18.50 11.47
N ARG A 96 1.93 -17.42 11.00
CA ARG A 96 1.31 -17.30 9.68
C ARG A 96 1.88 -16.07 8.99
N GLY A 97 2.27 -16.22 7.72
CA GLY A 97 2.78 -15.16 6.85
C GLY A 97 1.93 -13.90 6.91
N VAL A 98 2.51 -12.70 6.95
CA VAL A 98 1.73 -11.46 6.86
C VAL A 98 1.57 -11.07 5.40
N LYS A 99 0.32 -10.92 4.94
CA LYS A 99 -0.03 -10.53 3.56
C LYS A 99 -0.11 -9.01 3.39
N LYS A 100 -0.69 -8.32 4.36
CA LYS A 100 -0.92 -6.87 4.32
C LYS A 100 -0.92 -6.31 5.73
N VAL A 101 -0.37 -5.11 5.87
CA VAL A 101 -0.37 -4.33 7.12
C VAL A 101 -0.97 -2.97 6.81
N ILE A 102 -1.83 -2.49 7.70
CA ILE A 102 -2.35 -1.12 7.68
C ILE A 102 -2.18 -0.55 9.07
N MET A 103 -1.45 0.56 9.13
CA MET A 103 -1.22 1.32 10.33
C MET A 103 -2.36 2.32 10.50
N GLY A 104 -3.06 2.25 11.63
CA GLY A 104 -3.97 3.30 12.07
C GLY A 104 -3.32 4.15 13.16
N ARG A 105 -4.06 5.14 13.66
CA ARG A 105 -3.55 6.08 14.69
C ARG A 105 -3.21 5.42 16.03
N THR A 106 -3.97 4.39 16.45
CA THR A 106 -3.82 3.78 17.77
C THR A 106 -3.39 2.32 17.74
N ARG A 107 -3.44 1.70 16.55
CA ARG A 107 -3.19 0.27 16.39
C ARG A 107 -2.71 -0.06 14.98
N MET A 108 -1.93 -1.13 14.91
CA MET A 108 -1.56 -1.79 13.67
C MET A 108 -2.53 -2.93 13.40
N HIS A 109 -3.06 -3.01 12.19
CA HIS A 109 -3.85 -4.13 11.71
C HIS A 109 -3.06 -4.89 10.67
N PHE A 110 -3.19 -6.22 10.66
CA PHE A 110 -2.51 -7.03 9.66
C PHE A 110 -3.31 -8.28 9.31
N LEU A 111 -3.27 -8.60 8.02
CA LEU A 111 -3.92 -9.76 7.43
C LEU A 111 -2.93 -10.91 7.36
N GLY A 112 -3.23 -11.99 8.06
CA GLY A 112 -2.46 -13.22 8.00
C GLY A 112 -2.66 -14.00 6.70
N GLY A 113 -1.73 -14.90 6.42
CA GLY A 113 -1.76 -15.79 5.26
C GLY A 113 -2.94 -16.76 5.29
N ASP A 114 -3.43 -17.03 6.50
CA ASP A 114 -4.64 -17.78 6.83
C ASP A 114 -5.95 -17.02 6.53
N GLY A 115 -5.86 -15.75 6.13
CA GLY A 115 -7.03 -14.90 5.87
C GLY A 115 -7.68 -14.35 7.13
N VAL A 116 -6.98 -14.38 8.28
CA VAL A 116 -7.48 -13.81 9.53
C VAL A 116 -6.93 -12.40 9.71
N LEU A 117 -7.81 -11.48 10.12
CA LEU A 117 -7.41 -10.12 10.49
C LEU A 117 -7.10 -10.03 11.99
N TYR A 118 -5.90 -9.57 12.27
CA TYR A 118 -5.39 -9.35 13.61
C TYR A 118 -5.16 -7.85 13.83
N GLY A 119 -5.05 -7.45 15.09
CA GLY A 119 -4.48 -6.14 15.40
C GLY A 119 -3.76 -6.11 16.74
N SER A 120 -2.88 -5.12 16.86
CA SER A 120 -2.08 -4.82 18.05
C SER A 120 -2.12 -3.33 18.30
N ALA A 121 -2.47 -2.92 19.52
CA ALA A 121 -2.25 -1.53 19.96
C ALA A 121 -0.74 -1.24 19.96
N PHE A 122 -0.35 0.02 19.74
CA PHE A 122 1.07 0.41 19.77
C PHE A 122 1.71 0.20 21.15
N GLU A 123 0.94 0.42 22.21
CA GLU A 123 1.37 0.26 23.60
C GLU A 123 1.63 -1.22 23.96
N ASP A 124 0.89 -2.13 23.35
CA ASP A 124 0.96 -3.58 23.61
C ASP A 124 2.04 -4.30 22.78
N ILE A 125 2.76 -3.57 21.93
CA ILE A 125 3.79 -4.13 21.03
C ILE A 125 4.88 -4.86 21.82
N LYS A 126 5.22 -4.39 23.02
CA LYS A 126 6.20 -5.04 23.90
C LYS A 126 5.73 -6.38 24.46
N TYR A 127 4.42 -6.63 24.49
CA TYR A 127 3.81 -7.80 25.14
C TYR A 127 3.02 -8.71 24.19
N PHE A 128 3.01 -8.39 22.89
CA PHE A 128 2.39 -9.13 21.79
C PHE A 128 1.14 -9.93 22.19
N LYS A 129 0.03 -9.23 22.43
CA LYS A 129 -1.29 -9.85 22.63
C LYS A 129 -2.08 -9.80 21.32
N ASN A 130 -2.04 -10.89 20.56
CA ASN A 130 -2.89 -11.04 19.39
C ASN A 130 -4.37 -11.06 19.79
N GLN A 131 -5.14 -10.10 19.32
CA GLN A 131 -6.60 -10.19 19.33
C GLN A 131 -7.09 -10.35 17.89
N SER A 132 -7.83 -11.44 17.61
CA SER A 132 -8.54 -11.58 16.35
C SER A 132 -9.69 -10.59 16.33
N ILE A 133 -9.67 -9.62 15.41
CA ILE A 133 -10.63 -8.51 15.41
C ILE A 133 -11.91 -8.88 14.65
N CYS A 134 -11.77 -9.63 13.55
CA CYS A 134 -12.92 -10.11 12.79
C CYS A 134 -13.08 -11.62 12.96
N ARG A 135 -14.12 -12.04 13.70
CA ARG A 135 -14.69 -13.39 13.61
C ARG A 135 -16.13 -13.26 13.15
N GLU A 136 -16.40 -13.52 11.88
CA GLU A 136 -17.78 -13.63 11.40
C GLU A 136 -18.47 -14.83 12.08
N LYS A 137 -19.79 -14.70 12.28
CA LYS A 137 -20.63 -15.66 13.04
C LYS A 137 -20.56 -17.10 12.53
N ASP A 138 -20.15 -17.30 11.28
CA ASP A 138 -20.19 -18.59 10.60
C ASP A 138 -18.84 -19.34 10.66
N GLY A 139 -17.82 -18.77 11.32
CA GLY A 139 -16.53 -19.43 11.52
C GLY A 139 -15.67 -19.47 10.25
N TYR A 140 -14.67 -18.58 10.20
CA TYR A 140 -13.64 -18.46 9.15
C TYR A 140 -14.09 -17.87 7.82
N SER A 141 -14.55 -16.61 7.84
CA SER A 141 -14.54 -15.80 6.62
C SER A 141 -13.10 -15.43 6.29
N ILE A 142 -12.50 -16.19 5.38
CA ILE A 142 -11.17 -15.91 4.83
C ILE A 142 -11.22 -14.51 4.22
N ILE A 143 -10.43 -13.59 4.76
CA ILE A 143 -10.27 -12.24 4.24
C ILE A 143 -9.25 -12.27 3.11
N GLN A 144 -9.64 -11.72 1.96
CA GLN A 144 -8.82 -11.57 0.77
C GLN A 144 -8.05 -10.25 0.81
N ASP A 145 -8.74 -9.15 1.12
CA ASP A 145 -8.15 -7.82 1.27
C ASP A 145 -8.90 -7.03 2.34
N PHE A 146 -8.24 -6.04 2.93
CA PHE A 146 -8.85 -5.16 3.92
C PHE A 146 -8.32 -3.73 3.85
N TRP A 147 -9.10 -2.79 4.38
CA TRP A 147 -8.68 -1.42 4.63
C TRP A 147 -9.22 -0.92 5.98
N VAL A 148 -8.53 0.04 6.59
CA VAL A 148 -8.94 0.70 7.83
C VAL A 148 -9.17 2.19 7.58
N SER A 149 -10.34 2.70 7.94
CA SER A 149 -10.69 4.12 7.81
C SER A 149 -11.34 4.62 9.10
N GLY A 150 -10.63 5.47 9.83
CA GLY A 150 -11.00 5.82 11.20
C GLY A 150 -11.07 4.56 12.06
N ASP A 151 -12.21 4.35 12.71
CA ASP A 151 -12.47 3.16 13.53
C ASP A 151 -13.13 2.01 12.76
N SER A 152 -13.46 2.21 11.48
CA SER A 152 -14.11 1.19 10.65
C SER A 152 -13.11 0.35 9.88
N ILE A 153 -13.40 -0.95 9.81
CA ILE A 153 -12.68 -1.93 9.01
C ILE A 153 -13.55 -2.33 7.83
N PHE A 154 -13.00 -2.15 6.64
CA PHE A 154 -13.55 -2.68 5.41
C PHE A 154 -12.78 -3.95 5.04
N HIS A 155 -13.47 -5.04 4.73
CA HIS A 155 -12.81 -6.26 4.25
C HIS A 155 -13.60 -6.92 3.14
N ALA A 156 -12.88 -7.60 2.25
CA ALA A 156 -13.45 -8.40 1.19
C ALA A 156 -13.10 -9.87 1.38
N THR A 157 -14.03 -10.76 1.01
CA THR A 157 -13.79 -12.19 0.91
C THR A 157 -13.36 -12.58 -0.51
N PRO A 158 -12.80 -13.77 -0.73
CA PRO A 158 -12.49 -14.28 -2.07
C PRO A 158 -13.68 -14.33 -3.03
N LEU A 159 -14.91 -14.38 -2.50
CA LEU A 159 -16.15 -14.39 -3.28
C LEU A 159 -16.61 -12.98 -3.71
N GLY A 160 -15.88 -11.93 -3.32
CA GLY A 160 -16.27 -10.55 -3.60
C GLY A 160 -17.39 -10.03 -2.71
N HIS A 161 -17.60 -10.63 -1.53
CA HIS A 161 -18.43 -10.02 -0.50
C HIS A 161 -17.61 -8.98 0.25
N VAL A 162 -18.13 -7.77 0.36
CA VAL A 162 -17.47 -6.65 1.01
C VAL A 162 -18.26 -6.26 2.26
N TYR A 163 -17.56 -6.19 3.37
CA TYR A 163 -18.11 -5.92 4.69
C TYR A 163 -17.52 -4.64 5.26
N LYS A 164 -18.29 -3.99 6.13
CA LYS A 164 -17.86 -2.92 7.03
C LYS A 164 -18.20 -3.35 8.46
N ASP A 165 -17.20 -3.47 9.33
CA ASP A 165 -17.40 -3.81 10.76
C ASP A 165 -18.29 -5.06 10.97
N SER A 166 -18.08 -6.10 10.15
CA SER A 166 -18.88 -7.35 10.08
C SER A 166 -20.25 -7.26 9.43
N SER A 167 -20.69 -6.09 8.98
CA SER A 167 -21.93 -5.92 8.22
C SER A 167 -21.64 -6.00 6.73
N LEU A 168 -22.31 -6.90 6.01
CA LEU A 168 -22.20 -6.98 4.55
C LEU A 168 -22.75 -5.69 3.91
N VAL A 169 -21.92 -4.98 3.15
CA VAL A 169 -22.31 -3.73 2.47
C VAL A 169 -22.49 -3.89 0.97
N LEU A 170 -21.74 -4.79 0.33
CA LEU A 170 -21.80 -4.99 -1.12
C LEU A 170 -21.41 -6.41 -1.52
N LYS A 171 -22.05 -6.93 -2.59
CA LYS A 171 -21.60 -8.13 -3.29
C LYS A 171 -21.16 -7.76 -4.70
N VAL A 172 -19.89 -8.00 -5.00
CA VAL A 172 -19.28 -7.69 -6.29
C VAL A 172 -19.19 -8.92 -7.19
N PHE A 173 -19.28 -10.12 -6.61
CA PHE A 173 -19.22 -11.43 -7.29
C PHE A 173 -17.97 -11.63 -8.15
N ASP A 174 -16.86 -11.03 -7.73
CA ASP A 174 -15.54 -11.17 -8.30
C ASP A 174 -14.50 -10.96 -7.18
N THR A 175 -13.33 -11.57 -7.31
CA THR A 175 -12.26 -11.41 -6.32
C THR A 175 -11.84 -9.95 -6.26
N VAL A 176 -11.76 -9.39 -5.05
CA VAL A 176 -11.32 -8.01 -4.86
C VAL A 176 -9.80 -7.95 -4.81
N LYS A 177 -9.19 -7.14 -5.69
CA LYS A 177 -7.75 -6.86 -5.73
C LYS A 177 -7.37 -5.68 -4.83
N LEU A 178 -8.26 -4.69 -4.71
CA LEU A 178 -7.99 -3.47 -3.94
C LEU A 178 -9.29 -2.87 -3.37
N LEU A 179 -9.26 -2.54 -2.08
CA LEU A 179 -10.28 -1.74 -1.38
C LEU A 179 -9.68 -0.41 -0.91
N VAL A 180 -10.30 0.72 -1.26
CA VAL A 180 -9.89 2.06 -0.78
C VAL A 180 -11.11 2.87 -0.31
N PRO A 181 -11.35 2.99 1.01
CA PRO A 181 -12.38 3.86 1.56
C PRO A 181 -11.93 5.33 1.58
N ARG A 182 -12.84 6.25 1.26
CA ARG A 182 -12.62 7.71 1.24
C ARG A 182 -13.93 8.45 1.49
N GLU A 183 -14.02 9.22 2.57
CA GLU A 183 -15.10 10.22 2.81
C GLU A 183 -16.53 9.73 2.52
N GLY A 184 -16.89 8.54 3.01
CA GLY A 184 -18.22 7.94 2.79
C GLY A 184 -18.36 7.16 1.47
N TYR A 185 -17.31 7.14 0.64
CA TYR A 185 -17.19 6.26 -0.52
C TYR A 185 -16.26 5.08 -0.24
N LEU A 186 -16.48 4.01 -1.00
CA LEU A 186 -15.60 2.85 -1.08
C LEU A 186 -15.28 2.57 -2.55
N TYR A 187 -14.01 2.67 -2.88
CA TYR A 187 -13.47 2.24 -4.16
C TYR A 187 -13.11 0.78 -4.11
N ILE A 188 -13.50 0.05 -5.15
CA ILE A 188 -13.27 -1.38 -5.25
C ILE A 188 -12.74 -1.68 -6.63
N VAL A 189 -11.59 -2.35 -6.69
CA VAL A 189 -11.02 -2.91 -7.92
C VAL A 189 -11.11 -4.43 -7.84
N THR A 190 -11.67 -5.05 -8.86
CA THR A 190 -11.82 -6.50 -8.93
C THR A 190 -10.77 -7.17 -9.81
N SER A 191 -10.69 -8.50 -9.74
CA SER A 191 -9.77 -9.29 -10.55
C SER A 191 -10.10 -9.29 -12.03
N GLY A 192 -11.38 -9.23 -12.38
CA GLY A 192 -11.90 -8.97 -13.73
C GLY A 192 -11.84 -7.51 -14.16
N ASP A 193 -10.91 -6.74 -13.59
CA ASP A 193 -10.57 -5.38 -14.03
C ASP A 193 -11.74 -4.40 -14.02
N LEU A 194 -12.60 -4.53 -13.00
CA LEU A 194 -13.70 -3.60 -12.76
C LEU A 194 -13.35 -2.62 -11.65
N LEU A 195 -13.51 -1.32 -11.92
CA LEU A 195 -13.49 -0.25 -10.93
C LEU A 195 -14.92 0.17 -10.56
N LEU A 196 -15.19 0.19 -9.25
CA LEU A 196 -16.46 0.63 -8.67
C LEU A 196 -16.22 1.77 -7.69
N LYS A 197 -17.12 2.76 -7.71
CA LYS A 197 -17.30 3.75 -6.64
C LYS A 197 -18.63 3.49 -5.95
N TYR A 198 -18.60 3.05 -4.70
CA TYR A 198 -19.77 2.73 -3.89
C TYR A 198 -19.97 3.79 -2.80
N ASP A 199 -21.18 4.35 -2.71
CA ASP A 199 -21.58 5.24 -1.62
C ASP A 199 -22.03 4.40 -0.42
N THR A 200 -21.23 4.44 0.65
CA THR A 200 -21.47 3.66 1.87
C THR A 200 -22.62 4.20 2.71
N CYS A 201 -22.99 5.46 2.56
CA CYS A 201 -24.11 6.08 3.27
C CYS A 201 -25.44 5.78 2.58
N ARG A 202 -25.46 5.86 1.24
CA ARG A 202 -26.66 5.64 0.42
C ARG A 202 -26.82 4.18 -0.03
N ALA A 203 -25.86 3.34 0.30
CA ALA A 203 -25.79 1.93 -0.09
C ALA A 203 -25.97 1.72 -1.61
N LYS A 204 -25.32 2.56 -2.43
CA LYS A 204 -25.51 2.57 -3.90
C LYS A 204 -24.18 2.64 -4.65
N ILE A 205 -24.07 1.87 -5.73
CA ILE A 205 -22.99 2.03 -6.70
C ILE A 205 -23.23 3.34 -7.46
N LEU A 206 -22.31 4.28 -7.32
CA LEU A 206 -22.33 5.56 -8.04
C LEU A 206 -21.82 5.39 -9.47
N PHE A 207 -20.81 4.54 -9.64
CA PHE A 207 -20.15 4.34 -10.92
C PHE A 207 -19.50 2.96 -11.01
N LYS A 208 -19.48 2.43 -12.23
CA LYS A 208 -18.87 1.18 -12.64
C LYS A 208 -18.14 1.38 -13.96
N LYS A 209 -16.87 0.98 -14.05
CA LYS A 209 -16.06 1.04 -15.27
C LYS A 209 -15.20 -0.19 -15.42
N ASP A 210 -15.22 -0.72 -16.63
CA ASP A 210 -14.18 -1.64 -17.10
C ASP A 210 -12.91 -0.83 -17.36
N ILE A 211 -11.85 -1.13 -16.61
CA ILE A 211 -10.56 -0.45 -16.72
C ILE A 211 -9.55 -1.27 -17.53
N GLY A 212 -9.96 -2.40 -18.11
CA GLY A 212 -9.10 -3.30 -18.86
C GLY A 212 -7.89 -3.77 -18.04
N SER A 213 -6.84 -4.25 -18.69
CA SER A 213 -5.66 -4.77 -17.99
C SER A 213 -5.07 -3.76 -17.01
N SER A 214 -5.32 -4.00 -15.72
CA SER A 214 -5.02 -3.08 -14.64
C SER A 214 -4.05 -3.70 -13.64
N ARG A 215 -3.24 -2.87 -13.00
CA ARG A 215 -2.27 -3.29 -11.97
C ARG A 215 -2.24 -2.32 -10.81
N VAL A 216 -2.18 -2.84 -9.59
CA VAL A 216 -1.98 -2.03 -8.38
C VAL A 216 -0.50 -1.63 -8.32
N VAL A 217 -0.23 -0.33 -8.24
CA VAL A 217 1.14 0.25 -8.26
C VAL A 217 1.47 1.07 -7.02
N GLY A 218 0.59 1.05 -6.03
CA GLY A 218 0.73 1.72 -4.75
C GLY A 218 -0.46 1.35 -3.87
N ASP A 219 -0.51 1.82 -2.63
CA ASP A 219 -1.56 1.36 -1.70
C ASP A 219 -2.96 1.82 -2.12
N ASN A 220 -3.11 2.99 -2.74
CA ASN A 220 -4.37 3.56 -3.24
C ASN A 220 -4.36 3.85 -4.75
N LEU A 221 -3.36 3.33 -5.46
CA LEU A 221 -3.08 3.69 -6.85
C LEU A 221 -3.25 2.49 -7.78
N ILE A 222 -3.95 2.72 -8.90
CA ILE A 222 -4.11 1.72 -9.97
C ILE A 222 -3.62 2.26 -11.30
N ALA A 223 -2.82 1.47 -12.01
CA ALA A 223 -2.35 1.79 -13.35
C ALA A 223 -3.18 1.04 -14.40
N PHE A 224 -3.66 1.76 -15.41
CA PHE A 224 -4.32 1.21 -16.60
C PHE A 224 -4.22 2.21 -17.76
N GLY A 225 -4.09 1.73 -19.00
CA GLY A 225 -4.08 2.59 -20.19
C GLY A 225 -2.95 3.64 -20.24
N GLY A 226 -1.82 3.40 -19.58
CA GLY A 226 -0.71 4.37 -19.47
C GLY A 226 -0.92 5.49 -18.43
N MET A 227 -2.03 5.43 -17.70
CA MET A 227 -2.38 6.36 -16.62
C MET A 227 -2.24 5.64 -15.27
N VAL A 228 -1.94 6.40 -14.22
CA VAL A 228 -2.17 6.01 -12.83
C VAL A 228 -3.31 6.84 -12.28
N THR A 229 -4.30 6.17 -11.70
CA THR A 229 -5.42 6.80 -11.02
C THR A 229 -5.25 6.64 -9.52
N ASP A 230 -5.23 7.76 -8.81
CA ASP A 230 -5.36 7.84 -7.37
C ASP A 230 -6.83 7.78 -6.99
N LEU A 231 -7.23 6.68 -6.35
CA LEU A 231 -8.61 6.46 -5.92
C LEU A 231 -8.98 7.29 -4.69
N PHE A 232 -8.00 7.70 -3.89
CA PHE A 232 -8.22 8.53 -2.71
C PHE A 232 -8.39 10.00 -3.07
N GLY A 233 -7.53 10.50 -3.98
CA GLY A 233 -7.58 11.87 -4.50
C GLY A 233 -8.48 12.05 -5.72
N GLU A 234 -8.99 10.98 -6.33
CA GLU A 234 -9.82 10.97 -7.55
C GLU A 234 -9.17 11.68 -8.75
N VAL A 235 -7.84 11.55 -8.89
CA VAL A 235 -7.07 12.18 -9.97
C VAL A 235 -6.35 11.10 -10.77
N SER A 236 -6.31 11.27 -12.09
CA SER A 236 -5.50 10.44 -12.99
C SER A 236 -4.32 11.26 -13.53
N VAL A 237 -3.14 10.67 -13.51
CA VAL A 237 -1.91 11.28 -14.03
C VAL A 237 -1.22 10.28 -14.95
N GLU A 238 -0.65 10.77 -16.04
CA GLU A 238 0.18 9.94 -16.90
C GLU A 238 1.49 9.58 -16.18
N VAL A 239 1.94 8.33 -16.35
CA VAL A 239 3.19 7.86 -15.78
C VAL A 239 3.97 7.07 -16.82
N PRO A 240 5.29 6.88 -16.63
CA PRO A 240 6.08 5.98 -17.44
C PRO A 240 5.44 4.59 -17.52
N ARG A 241 5.37 4.00 -18.72
CA ARG A 241 4.68 2.70 -18.92
C ARG A 241 5.30 1.56 -18.10
N ASP A 242 6.59 1.65 -17.83
CA ASP A 242 7.40 0.71 -17.06
C ASP A 242 7.46 1.02 -15.55
N ALA A 243 6.69 2.00 -15.06
CA ALA A 243 6.61 2.35 -13.64
C ALA A 243 6.18 1.17 -12.79
N SER A 244 7.03 0.53 -11.98
CA SER A 244 6.65 -0.62 -11.16
C SER A 244 5.95 -0.23 -9.85
N TRP A 245 6.27 0.94 -9.31
CA TRP A 245 5.73 1.46 -8.06
C TRP A 245 5.58 2.98 -8.12
N VAL A 246 4.54 3.52 -7.50
CA VAL A 246 4.20 4.95 -7.51
C VAL A 246 3.77 5.38 -6.12
N VAL A 247 4.24 6.55 -5.69
CA VAL A 247 3.77 7.22 -4.47
C VAL A 247 3.38 8.65 -4.85
N ARG A 248 2.17 9.06 -4.46
CA ARG A 248 1.67 10.41 -4.69
C ARG A 248 1.67 11.20 -3.39
N GLY A 249 2.32 12.36 -3.40
CA GLY A 249 2.13 13.43 -2.42
C GLY A 249 1.13 14.46 -2.96
N GLU A 250 0.83 15.51 -2.17
CA GLU A 250 -0.17 16.51 -2.57
C GLU A 250 0.13 17.17 -3.93
N LYS A 251 1.39 17.58 -4.14
CA LYS A 251 1.85 18.29 -5.35
C LYS A 251 2.98 17.57 -6.08
N SER A 252 3.23 16.31 -5.73
CA SER A 252 4.40 15.58 -6.19
C SER A 252 4.05 14.15 -6.51
N LEU A 253 4.70 13.60 -7.52
CA LEU A 253 4.57 12.21 -7.93
C LEU A 253 5.95 11.57 -7.95
N TYR A 254 6.09 10.46 -7.24
CA TYR A 254 7.30 9.66 -7.21
C TYR A 254 7.04 8.36 -7.94
N VAL A 255 7.97 7.94 -8.79
CA VAL A 255 7.83 6.76 -9.64
C VAL A 255 9.10 5.93 -9.61
N LEU A 256 8.96 4.64 -9.37
CA LEU A 256 10.02 3.65 -9.54
C LEU A 256 9.91 3.05 -10.94
N THR A 257 11.01 3.09 -11.68
CA THR A 257 11.19 2.34 -12.93
C THR A 257 12.44 1.46 -12.81
N PRO A 258 12.73 0.57 -13.77
CA PRO A 258 13.99 -0.17 -13.79
C PRO A 258 15.25 0.71 -13.79
N SER A 259 15.13 2.00 -14.17
CA SER A 259 16.26 2.95 -14.18
C SER A 259 16.50 3.65 -12.83
N GLY A 260 15.54 3.61 -11.91
CA GLY A 260 15.65 4.24 -10.60
C GLY A 260 14.36 4.92 -10.13
N VAL A 261 14.48 5.77 -9.10
CA VAL A 261 13.36 6.53 -8.57
C VAL A 261 13.37 7.96 -9.11
N PHE A 262 12.25 8.35 -9.70
CA PHE A 262 12.01 9.64 -10.31
C PHE A 262 10.99 10.44 -9.51
N PHE A 263 11.12 11.76 -9.58
CA PHE A 263 10.24 12.74 -8.96
C PHE A 263 9.70 13.69 -10.01
N GLY A 264 8.41 13.99 -9.99
CA GLY A 264 7.80 15.02 -10.82
C GLY A 264 6.85 15.89 -10.00
N ASP A 265 6.88 17.20 -10.27
CA ASP A 265 5.90 18.14 -9.74
C ASP A 265 4.59 18.01 -10.52
N LEU A 266 3.46 17.98 -9.80
CA LEU A 266 2.13 18.06 -10.40
C LEU A 266 1.76 19.54 -10.49
N SER A 267 1.62 20.05 -11.72
CA SER A 267 1.04 21.38 -11.93
C SER A 267 -0.46 21.35 -11.64
N ASP A 268 -0.96 22.40 -10.99
CA ASP A 268 -2.39 22.62 -10.73
C ASP A 268 -3.23 22.67 -12.03
#